data_AF-A0A1E5VE68-F1
#
_entry.id   AF-A0A1E5VE68-F1
#
_cell.length_a   1.000
_cell.length_b   1.000
_cell.length_c   1.000
_cell.angle_alpha   90.00
_cell.angle_beta   90.00
_cell.angle_gamma   90.00
#
_symmetry.space_group_name_H-M   'P 1'
#
loop_
_entity.id
_entity.type
_entity.pdbx_description
1 polymer ?
#
loop_
_entity_poly.entity_id
_entity_poly.type
_entity_poly.pdbx_seq_one_letter_code
_entity_poly.pdbx_strand_id
1 'polypeptide(L)'
;MPAPRQSFFACAAVGGRVFVAGGHDEEKNALRCAATYDAEADAWAALPDMARERDEARGVRAGAAFVALGGHPTEAQGRFPNRTSLRAAWPIECGEFEIV
;
A
#
# COMPACT_ATOMS: atom_id res chain seq x y z
N MET A 1 0.70 6.01 -15.80
CA MET A 1 1.22 5.55 -14.50
C MET A 1 2.45 4.68 -14.74
N PRO A 2 3.59 4.94 -14.06
CA PRO A 2 4.85 4.21 -14.26
C PRO A 2 4.98 2.92 -13.42
N ALA A 3 3.94 2.51 -12.70
CA ALA A 3 3.90 1.24 -11.97
C ALA A 3 3.21 0.14 -12.81
N PRO A 4 3.44 -1.15 -12.50
CA PRO A 4 2.72 -2.26 -13.12
C PRO A 4 1.20 -2.08 -13.02
N ARG A 5 0.47 -2.76 -13.89
CA ARG A 5 -0.99 -2.81 -13.76
C ARG A 5 -1.31 -3.54 -12.45
N GLN A 6 -1.97 -2.84 -11.53
CA GLN A 6 -2.17 -3.31 -10.16
C GLN A 6 -3.60 -3.12 -9.68
N SER A 7 -4.06 -4.00 -8.80
CA SER A 7 -5.36 -3.94 -8.11
C SER A 7 -5.16 -3.92 -6.59
N PHE A 8 -6.19 -3.56 -5.81
CA PHE A 8 -6.17 -3.58 -4.34
C PHE A 8 -5.06 -2.74 -3.68
N PHE A 9 -4.61 -1.69 -4.37
CA PHE A 9 -3.61 -0.75 -3.88
C PHE A 9 -4.21 0.25 -2.86
N ALA A 10 -3.35 0.75 -1.97
CA ALA A 10 -3.66 1.89 -1.11
C ALA A 10 -3.68 3.17 -1.95
N CYS A 11 -4.61 4.08 -1.68
CA CYS A 11 -4.63 5.41 -2.31
C CYS A 11 -5.14 6.52 -1.38
N ALA A 12 -4.65 7.74 -1.55
CA ALA A 12 -5.21 8.94 -0.92
C ALA A 12 -4.79 10.22 -1.67
N ALA A 13 -5.58 11.29 -1.51
CA ALA A 13 -5.21 12.62 -1.99
C ALA A 13 -4.50 13.42 -0.88
N VAL A 14 -3.32 13.98 -1.20
CA VAL A 14 -2.51 14.80 -0.29
C VAL A 14 -1.88 15.95 -1.08
N GLY A 15 -2.09 17.20 -0.64
CA GLY A 15 -1.41 18.37 -1.22
C GLY A 15 -1.60 18.56 -2.73
N GLY A 16 -2.80 18.31 -3.26
CA GLY A 16 -3.10 18.45 -4.69
C GLY A 16 -2.64 17.27 -5.56
N ARG A 17 -2.04 16.24 -4.95
CA ARG A 17 -1.60 15.02 -5.63
C ARG A 17 -2.40 13.81 -5.16
N VAL A 18 -2.50 12.79 -6.01
CA VAL A 18 -3.05 11.48 -5.64
C VAL A 18 -1.90 10.50 -5.51
N PHE A 19 -1.83 9.81 -4.38
CA PHE A 19 -0.82 8.79 -4.13
C PHE A 19 -1.44 7.41 -4.27
N VAL A 20 -0.68 6.48 -4.82
CA VAL A 20 -0.99 5.05 -4.87
C VAL A 20 0.22 4.25 -4.40
N ALA A 21 -0.01 3.19 -3.63
CA ALA A 21 1.05 2.31 -3.16
C ALA A 21 0.58 0.87 -2.99
N GLY A 22 1.45 -0.07 -3.33
CA GLY A 22 1.20 -1.51 -3.20
C GLY A 22 0.10 -2.02 -4.13
N GLY A 23 -0.72 -2.92 -3.60
CA GLY A 23 -1.64 -3.75 -4.37
C GLY A 23 -0.96 -5.03 -4.85
N HIS A 24 -1.53 -5.66 -5.87
CA HIS A 24 -0.95 -6.83 -6.53
C HIS A 24 -1.00 -6.75 -8.05
N ASP A 25 -0.08 -7.46 -8.71
CA ASP A 25 -0.05 -7.67 -10.17
C ASP A 25 -1.07 -8.71 -10.65
N GLU A 26 -1.04 -9.05 -11.94
CA GLU A 26 -1.99 -10.00 -12.55
C GLU A 26 -1.83 -11.43 -11.99
N GLU A 27 -0.62 -11.78 -11.56
CA GLU A 27 -0.24 -13.03 -10.91
C GLU A 27 -0.50 -13.05 -9.40
N LYS A 28 -1.11 -12.00 -8.84
CA LYS A 28 -1.38 -11.82 -7.41
C LYS A 28 -0.13 -11.64 -6.54
N ASN A 29 1.02 -11.27 -7.10
CA ASN A 29 2.15 -10.89 -6.26
C ASN A 29 1.92 -9.50 -5.67
N ALA A 30 2.02 -9.38 -4.35
CA ALA A 30 1.97 -8.11 -3.66
C ALA A 30 3.15 -7.22 -4.09
N LEU A 31 2.88 -5.92 -4.23
CA LEU A 31 3.83 -4.95 -4.79
C LEU A 31 4.40 -4.01 -3.73
N ARG A 32 5.65 -3.58 -3.95
CA ARG A 32 6.32 -2.52 -3.17
C ARG A 32 6.24 -1.15 -3.82
N CYS A 33 5.91 -1.08 -5.10
CA CYS A 33 5.97 0.15 -5.86
C CYS A 33 4.90 1.16 -5.39
N ALA A 34 5.25 2.43 -5.53
CA ALA A 34 4.37 3.55 -5.30
C ALA A 34 4.48 4.57 -6.43
N ALA A 35 3.41 5.32 -6.64
CA ALA A 35 3.37 6.39 -7.63
C ALA A 35 2.51 7.55 -7.12
N THR A 36 2.78 8.73 -7.65
CA THR A 36 1.98 9.93 -7.43
C THR A 36 1.47 10.46 -8.75
N TYR A 37 0.25 10.98 -8.73
CA TYR A 37 -0.36 11.71 -9.83
C TYR A 37 -0.46 13.17 -9.45
N ASP A 38 0.16 14.01 -10.27
CA ASP A 38 0.04 15.45 -10.22
C ASP A 38 -1.13 15.89 -11.11
N ALA A 39 -2.18 16.44 -10.51
CA ALA A 39 -3.36 16.88 -11.25
C ALA A 39 -3.13 18.16 -12.06
N GLU A 40 -2.15 18.99 -11.68
CA GLU A 40 -1.82 20.22 -12.44
C GLU A 40 -0.99 19.88 -13.68
N ALA A 41 -0.05 18.94 -13.55
CA ALA A 41 0.78 18.49 -14.65
C ALA A 41 0.13 17.38 -15.51
N ASP A 42 -1.03 16.87 -15.08
CA ASP A 42 -1.70 15.68 -15.65
C ASP A 42 -0.71 14.52 -15.88
N ALA A 43 0.11 14.25 -14.87
CA ALA A 43 1.24 13.35 -15.02
C ALA A 43 1.41 12.45 -13.81
N TRP A 44 1.79 11.20 -14.09
CA TRP A 44 2.20 10.25 -13.07
C TRP A 44 3.71 10.25 -12.93
N ALA A 45 4.21 10.19 -11.70
CA ALA A 45 5.61 9.99 -11.36
C ALA A 45 5.77 8.78 -10.44
N ALA A 46 6.87 8.05 -10.62
CA ALA A 46 7.23 6.96 -9.72
C ALA A 46 7.75 7.54 -8.40
N LEU A 47 7.44 6.87 -7.30
CA LEU A 47 8.01 7.13 -5.98
C LEU A 47 9.01 6.01 -5.63
N PRO A 48 9.86 6.20 -4.62
CA PRO A 48 10.65 5.11 -4.07
C PRO A 48 9.77 3.92 -3.68
N ASP A 49 10.30 2.70 -3.84
CA ASP A 49 9.64 1.49 -3.37
C ASP A 49 9.49 1.53 -1.83
N MET A 50 8.37 1.01 -1.34
CA MET A 50 8.19 0.68 0.06
C MET A 50 9.18 -0.43 0.49
N ALA A 51 9.49 -0.47 1.78
CA ALA A 51 10.35 -1.48 2.39
C ALA A 51 9.76 -2.89 2.30
N ARG A 52 8.42 -2.99 2.29
CA ARG A 52 7.71 -4.27 2.19
C ARG A 52 6.54 -4.17 1.22
N GLU A 53 6.23 -5.28 0.59
CA GLU A 53 5.05 -5.37 -0.28
C GLU A 53 3.77 -5.37 0.54
N ARG A 54 2.73 -4.75 -0.01
CA ARG A 54 1.44 -4.62 0.66
C ARG A 54 0.29 -4.79 -0.32
N ASP A 55 -0.40 -5.92 -0.23
CA ASP A 55 -1.70 -6.12 -0.89
C ASP A 55 -2.85 -5.78 0.05
N GLU A 56 -3.95 -5.27 -0.49
CA GLU A 56 -5.16 -4.86 0.25
C GLU A 56 -4.95 -3.79 1.34
N ALA A 57 -3.87 -3.01 1.24
CA ALA A 57 -3.58 -1.91 2.17
C ALA A 57 -4.56 -0.74 2.02
N ARG A 58 -4.66 0.08 3.07
CA ARG A 58 -5.45 1.32 3.08
C ARG A 58 -4.54 2.54 2.97
N GLY A 59 -4.88 3.44 2.06
CA GLY A 59 -4.21 4.74 1.96
C GLY A 59 -4.87 5.75 2.88
N VAL A 60 -4.08 6.44 3.69
CA VAL A 60 -4.57 7.52 4.56
C VAL A 60 -3.71 8.77 4.44
N ARG A 61 -4.33 9.92 4.65
CA ARG A 61 -3.63 11.19 4.80
C ARG A 61 -3.32 11.44 6.27
N ALA A 62 -2.05 11.62 6.60
CA ALA A 62 -1.57 12.03 7.92
C ALA A 62 -0.90 13.41 7.82
N GLY A 63 -1.68 14.48 8.03
CA GLY A 63 -1.19 15.85 7.86
C GLY A 63 -0.83 16.16 6.41
N ALA A 64 0.47 16.34 6.14
CA ALA A 64 1.02 16.56 4.79
C ALA A 64 1.61 15.28 4.17
N ALA A 65 1.50 14.14 4.84
CA ALA A 65 2.03 12.85 4.38
C ALA A 65 0.92 11.90 3.90
N PHE A 66 1.30 11.02 2.98
CA PHE A 66 0.55 9.83 2.61
C PHE A 66 1.11 8.62 3.37
N VAL A 67 0.22 7.75 3.86
CA VAL A 67 0.61 6.52 4.57
C VAL A 67 -0.20 5.34 4.04
N ALA A 68 0.51 4.27 3.68
CA ALA A 68 -0.09 2.97 3.39
C ALA A 68 -0.15 2.13 4.68
N LEU A 69 -1.36 1.77 5.12
CA LEU A 69 -1.62 1.08 6.36
C LEU A 69 -2.15 -0.34 6.14
N GLY A 70 -1.59 -1.28 6.90
CA GLY A 70 -1.99 -2.68 6.87
C GLY A 70 -1.60 -3.39 5.58
N GLY A 71 -2.50 -4.26 5.11
CA GLY A 71 -2.22 -5.16 4.00
C GLY A 71 -1.32 -6.33 4.38
N HIS A 72 -1.05 -7.20 3.41
CA HIS A 72 -0.27 -8.40 3.62
C HIS A 72 0.65 -8.70 2.41
N PRO A 73 1.77 -9.39 2.64
CA PRO A 73 2.64 -9.84 1.56
C PRO A 73 2.06 -11.05 0.83
N THR A 74 2.66 -11.41 -0.31
CA THR A 74 2.19 -12.50 -1.19
C THR A 74 2.03 -13.81 -0.43
N GLU A 75 2.98 -14.17 0.44
CA GLU A 75 2.98 -15.42 1.18
C GLU A 75 1.90 -15.52 2.26
N ALA A 76 1.25 -14.41 2.61
CA ALA A 76 0.18 -14.36 3.61
C ALA A 76 -1.22 -14.32 2.99
N GLN A 77 -1.33 -14.21 1.66
CA GLN A 77 -2.61 -14.22 0.95
C GLN A 77 -3.39 -15.51 1.20
N GLY A 78 -4.68 -15.38 1.52
CA GLY A 78 -5.55 -16.51 1.84
C GLY A 78 -5.21 -17.26 3.13
N ARG A 79 -4.13 -16.88 3.84
CA ARG A 79 -3.73 -17.46 5.13
C ARG A 79 -4.34 -16.67 6.28
N PHE A 80 -5.67 -16.59 6.30
CA PHE A 80 -6.38 -15.99 7.42
C PHE A 80 -6.34 -16.98 8.59
N PRO A 81 -5.63 -16.67 9.70
CA PRO A 81 -5.61 -17.55 10.87
C PRO A 81 -7.05 -17.75 11.37
N ASN A 82 -7.36 -18.96 11.85
CA ASN A 82 -8.65 -19.18 12.49
C ASN A 82 -8.79 -18.23 13.70
N ARG A 83 -10.03 -17.90 14.07
CA ARG A 83 -10.32 -16.94 15.15
C ARG A 83 -9.69 -17.30 16.50
N THR A 84 -9.27 -18.55 16.69
CA THR A 84 -8.66 -19.08 17.90
C THR A 84 -7.13 -18.91 17.93
N SER A 85 -6.48 -18.72 16.78
CA SER A 85 -5.05 -18.40 16.68
C SER A 85 -4.75 -16.90 16.58
N LEU A 86 -5.77 -16.03 16.71
CA LEU A 86 -5.62 -14.56 16.80
C LEU A 86 -4.81 -14.06 18.02
N ARG A 87 -4.39 -14.96 18.94
CA ARG A 87 -3.41 -14.61 19.97
C ARG A 87 -1.95 -14.62 19.47
N ALA A 88 -1.69 -15.20 18.30
CA ALA A 88 -0.34 -15.41 17.77
C ALA A 88 -0.11 -14.86 16.36
N ALA A 89 -1.15 -14.33 15.69
CA ALA A 89 -1.05 -13.73 14.38
C ALA A 89 -1.64 -12.31 14.44
N TRP A 90 -0.77 -11.32 14.28
CA TRP A 90 -0.90 -9.90 14.65
C TRP A 90 -0.68 -9.58 16.13
N PRO A 91 0.55 -9.25 16.53
CA PRO A 91 0.70 -7.91 17.06
C PRO A 91 0.41 -6.96 15.89
N ILE A 92 -0.71 -6.23 15.94
CA ILE A 92 -0.68 -4.88 15.37
C ILE A 92 0.33 -4.17 16.28
N GLU A 93 1.63 -4.31 15.99
CA GLU A 93 2.54 -3.26 16.36
C GLU A 93 2.00 -2.04 15.64
N CYS A 94 1.43 -1.12 16.40
CA CYS A 94 0.99 0.20 15.98
C CYS A 94 2.19 1.04 15.48
N GLY A 95 3.05 0.49 14.62
CA GLY A 95 4.45 0.89 14.55
C GLY A 95 5.20 0.64 13.25
N GLU A 96 4.54 0.33 12.12
CA GLU A 96 5.17 0.55 10.81
C GLU A 96 4.24 1.40 9.94
N PHE A 97 4.19 2.69 10.27
CA PHE A 97 3.69 3.72 9.36
C PHE A 97 4.80 3.98 8.34
N GLU A 98 4.65 3.49 7.12
CA GLU A 98 5.58 3.83 6.06
C GLU A 98 5.09 5.12 5.37
N ILE A 99 5.90 6.16 5.47
CA ILE A 99 5.65 7.46 4.86
C ILE A 99 6.24 7.41 3.45
N VAL A 100 5.37 7.57 2.45
CA VAL A 100 5.79 7.68 1.04
C VAL A 100 5.80 9.14 0.62
#